data_AF-A0A0D2THM4-F1
#
_entry.id   AF-A0A0D2THM4-F1
#
_cell.length_a   1.000
_cell.length_b   1.000
_cell.length_c   1.000
_cell.angle_alpha   90.00
_cell.angle_beta   90.00
_cell.angle_gamma   90.00
#
_symmetry.space_group_name_H-M   'P 1'
#
loop_
_entity.id
_entity.type
_entity.pdbx_description
1 polymer ?
#
loop_
_entity_poly.entity_id
_entity_poly.type
_entity_poly.pdbx_seq_one_letter_code
_entity_poly.pdbx_strand_id
1 'polypeptide(L)'
;MKEEAFQSNEHNNAHSDTAGPLIRHEISHEDHPLSLGKASVWHQYFEHTEIAEQIDRDLQRTHPEMKFFSGESSFGRKHRESMRNVLLLFSKLNPAIRYVQGMNEVLAPLYYVFSTDTDEKNASNAEADSFSCFVLLLSDSVDHFCQQLDNSSVGILSTLSRLSDLLKANDEELWRHLEFTSKVKPQYYGFRWITLLLTQEFNLQSILRIWDSLISSPFGIQEMLLRVCCAMLLCVKSRLLSGDFAANLKLLQHYPEINIEHLLQVAQDLTPDTSYYRMSS
;
A
#
# COMPACT_ATOMS: atom_id res chain seq x y z
N MET A 1 -25.79 -52.47 46.49
CA MET A 1 -25.67 -51.19 47.23
C MET A 1 -26.00 -50.10 46.22
N LYS A 2 -27.28 -49.68 46.09
CA LYS A 2 -28.03 -48.69 46.91
C LYS A 2 -27.34 -47.32 46.95
N GLU A 3 -27.90 -46.27 46.31
CA GLU A 3 -28.88 -45.26 46.85
C GLU A 3 -28.13 -44.23 47.74
N GLU A 4 -28.14 -42.89 47.55
CA GLU A 4 -29.20 -41.85 47.63
C GLU A 4 -28.61 -40.49 47.12
N ALA A 5 -29.30 -39.61 46.35
CA ALA A 5 -30.25 -38.53 46.71
C ALA A 5 -29.69 -37.47 47.68
N PHE A 6 -29.46 -36.19 47.31
CA PHE A 6 -30.34 -35.03 47.01
C PHE A 6 -30.50 -34.04 48.19
N GLN A 7 -30.68 -32.75 47.84
CA GLN A 7 -31.12 -31.57 48.63
C GLN A 7 -30.03 -30.71 49.31
N SER A 8 -30.07 -29.37 49.31
CA SER A 8 -30.97 -28.36 48.73
C SER A 8 -30.43 -26.98 49.15
N ASN A 9 -30.65 -25.93 48.34
CA ASN A 9 -31.25 -24.70 48.85
C ASN A 9 -31.87 -23.89 47.71
N GLU A 10 -33.20 -23.86 47.71
CA GLU A 10 -34.02 -22.96 46.91
C GLU A 10 -34.34 -21.66 47.66
N HIS A 11 -34.95 -20.74 46.89
CA HIS A 11 -35.79 -19.58 47.24
C HIS A 11 -35.09 -18.23 47.19
N ASN A 12 -35.63 -17.19 46.56
CA ASN A 12 -36.81 -17.00 45.71
C ASN A 12 -36.69 -15.56 45.20
N ASN A 13 -36.97 -15.27 43.94
CA ASN A 13 -37.86 -14.16 43.61
C ASN A 13 -38.36 -14.24 42.18
N ALA A 14 -39.66 -14.46 42.07
CA ALA A 14 -40.45 -14.36 40.87
C ALA A 14 -40.40 -12.93 40.31
N HIS A 15 -40.31 -12.78 38.98
CA HIS A 15 -41.06 -11.76 38.26
C HIS A 15 -41.25 -12.11 36.77
N SER A 16 -42.53 -12.32 36.44
CA SER A 16 -43.24 -12.15 35.18
C SER A 16 -42.71 -12.83 33.90
N ASP A 17 -43.46 -13.87 33.54
CA ASP A 17 -43.69 -14.31 32.17
C ASP A 17 -44.13 -13.12 31.27
N THR A 18 -43.26 -12.77 30.33
CA THR A 18 -43.66 -12.45 28.97
C THR A 18 -42.79 -13.28 28.04
N ALA A 19 -43.13 -14.56 27.91
CA ALA A 19 -42.50 -15.49 26.98
C ALA A 19 -42.93 -15.14 25.54
N GLY A 20 -42.28 -14.14 24.96
CA GLY A 20 -42.13 -14.08 23.51
C GLY A 20 -41.21 -15.22 23.05
N PRO A 21 -41.28 -15.68 21.79
CA PRO A 21 -40.53 -16.84 21.28
C PRO A 21 -38.99 -16.66 21.26
N LEU A 22 -38.49 -15.54 21.78
CA LEU A 22 -37.08 -15.17 21.75
C LEU A 22 -36.48 -15.29 23.15
N ILE A 23 -35.61 -16.29 23.31
CA ILE A 23 -34.78 -16.48 24.50
C ILE A 23 -33.75 -15.33 24.54
N ARG A 24 -33.72 -14.56 25.62
CA ARG A 24 -32.64 -13.58 25.84
C ARG A 24 -31.35 -14.33 26.15
N HIS A 25 -30.36 -14.23 25.26
CA HIS A 25 -29.00 -14.64 25.59
C HIS A 25 -28.41 -13.67 26.61
N GLU A 26 -27.78 -14.20 27.67
CA GLU A 26 -26.97 -13.39 28.58
C GLU A 26 -25.77 -12.84 27.80
N ILE A 27 -25.70 -11.52 27.65
CA ILE A 27 -24.56 -10.84 27.04
C ILE A 27 -23.46 -10.83 28.09
N SER A 28 -22.29 -11.39 27.77
CA SER A 28 -21.07 -11.24 28.58
C SER A 28 -20.86 -9.76 28.87
N HIS A 29 -20.73 -9.37 30.15
CA HIS A 29 -20.51 -7.98 30.56
C HIS A 29 -19.28 -7.32 29.91
N GLU A 30 -18.39 -8.10 29.30
CA GLU A 30 -17.18 -7.65 28.62
C GLU A 30 -17.32 -7.54 27.09
N ASP A 31 -18.42 -8.01 26.49
CA ASP A 31 -18.62 -8.03 25.03
C ASP A 31 -19.87 -7.23 24.61
N HIS A 32 -19.72 -5.91 24.56
CA HIS A 32 -20.78 -4.97 24.19
C HIS A 32 -20.24 -3.81 23.33
N PRO A 33 -21.10 -3.03 22.63
CA PRO A 33 -20.68 -1.96 21.72
C PRO A 33 -19.87 -0.81 22.33
N LEU A 34 -19.74 -0.77 23.66
CA LEU A 34 -18.95 0.24 24.37
C LEU A 34 -17.78 -0.42 25.13
N SER A 35 -17.53 -1.71 24.88
CA SER A 35 -16.46 -2.45 25.53
C SER A 35 -15.12 -1.89 25.09
N LEU A 36 -14.27 -1.61 26.08
CA LEU A 36 -12.89 -1.17 25.86
C LEU A 36 -11.93 -2.37 25.71
N GLY A 37 -12.45 -3.60 25.85
CA GLY A 37 -11.66 -4.82 25.76
C GLY A 37 -11.27 -5.12 24.31
N LYS A 38 -9.96 -5.25 24.04
CA LYS A 38 -9.43 -5.60 22.70
C LYS A 38 -9.89 -6.96 22.18
N ALA A 39 -10.37 -7.84 23.07
CA ALA A 39 -10.91 -9.14 22.73
C ALA A 39 -12.42 -9.11 22.41
N SER A 40 -13.10 -7.98 22.58
CA SER A 40 -14.53 -7.85 22.27
C SER A 40 -14.77 -7.94 20.76
N VAL A 41 -15.83 -8.66 20.38
CA VAL A 41 -16.31 -8.75 19.00
C VAL A 41 -16.67 -7.35 18.48
N TRP A 42 -17.16 -6.47 19.35
CA TRP A 42 -17.48 -5.09 19.01
C TRP A 42 -16.24 -4.25 18.73
N HIS A 43 -15.16 -4.42 19.48
CA HIS A 43 -13.90 -3.73 19.20
C HIS A 43 -13.38 -4.10 17.81
N GLN A 44 -13.33 -5.40 17.49
CA GLN A 44 -12.95 -5.89 16.17
C GLN A 44 -13.90 -5.37 15.08
N TYR A 45 -15.22 -5.34 15.34
CA TYR A 45 -16.22 -4.80 14.43
C TYR A 45 -15.97 -3.32 14.11
N PHE A 46 -15.72 -2.49 15.11
CA PHE A 46 -15.43 -1.06 14.89
C PHE A 46 -14.13 -0.85 14.13
N GLU A 47 -13.05 -1.56 14.49
CA GLU A 47 -11.79 -1.49 13.74
C GLU A 47 -11.98 -1.90 12.26
N HIS A 48 -12.74 -2.96 12.00
CA HIS A 48 -13.05 -3.39 10.62
C HIS A 48 -13.92 -2.37 9.88
N THR A 49 -14.86 -1.73 10.58
CA THR A 49 -15.73 -0.70 9.99
C THR A 49 -14.92 0.53 9.60
N GLU A 50 -14.02 1.00 10.48
CA GLU A 50 -13.14 2.13 10.20
C GLU A 50 -12.22 1.87 8.99
N ILE A 51 -11.61 0.68 8.91
CA ILE A 51 -10.79 0.28 7.76
C ILE A 51 -11.62 0.26 6.48
N ALA A 52 -12.83 -0.30 6.53
CA ALA A 52 -13.72 -0.38 5.39
C ALA A 52 -14.13 1.01 4.89
N GLU A 53 -14.50 1.92 5.78
CA GLU A 53 -14.83 3.30 5.43
C GLU A 53 -13.63 4.06 4.85
N GLN A 54 -12.42 3.80 5.37
CA GLN A 54 -11.19 4.38 4.81
C GLN A 54 -10.95 3.90 3.38
N ILE A 55 -11.07 2.60 3.14
CA ILE A 55 -10.97 2.01 1.79
C ILE A 55 -12.02 2.61 0.86
N ASP A 56 -13.26 2.75 1.32
CA ASP A 56 -14.37 3.28 0.51
C ASP A 56 -14.11 4.74 0.08
N ARG A 57 -13.61 5.58 0.99
CA ARG A 57 -13.22 6.96 0.66
C ARG A 57 -12.06 7.01 -0.34
N ASP A 58 -11.06 6.14 -0.17
CA ASP A 58 -9.89 6.09 -1.02
C ASP A 58 -10.23 5.59 -2.43
N LEU A 59 -11.07 4.56 -2.54
CA LEU A 59 -11.55 4.05 -3.83
C LEU A 59 -12.42 5.07 -4.57
N GLN A 60 -13.15 5.93 -3.87
CA GLN A 60 -13.93 7.00 -4.50
C GLN A 60 -13.04 8.05 -5.18
N ARG A 61 -11.82 8.25 -4.68
CA ARG A 61 -10.82 9.20 -5.24
C ARG A 61 -9.75 8.54 -6.12
N THR A 62 -9.80 7.22 -6.33
CA THR A 62 -8.85 6.52 -7.23
C THR A 62 -9.19 6.83 -8.69
N HIS A 63 -8.25 7.45 -9.43
CA HIS A 63 -8.39 7.79 -10.86
C HIS A 63 -9.77 8.35 -11.23
N PRO A 64 -10.22 9.45 -10.63
CA PRO A 64 -11.58 9.99 -10.79
C PRO A 64 -11.90 10.35 -12.25
N GLU A 65 -10.89 10.67 -13.05
CA GLU A 65 -10.97 10.96 -14.47
C GLU A 65 -11.36 9.74 -15.34
N MET A 66 -11.14 8.52 -14.83
CA MET A 66 -11.38 7.29 -15.55
C MET A 66 -12.74 6.69 -15.19
N LYS A 67 -13.63 6.61 -16.18
CA LYS A 67 -14.97 5.98 -16.04
C LYS A 67 -14.92 4.55 -15.50
N PHE A 68 -13.81 3.85 -15.73
CA PHE A 68 -13.56 2.50 -15.20
C PHE A 68 -13.62 2.47 -13.66
N PHE A 69 -13.05 3.47 -12.98
CA PHE A 69 -13.00 3.55 -11.51
C PHE A 69 -14.12 4.43 -10.91
N SER A 70 -14.45 5.54 -11.59
CA SER A 70 -15.38 6.56 -11.06
C SER A 70 -16.83 6.44 -11.52
N GLY A 71 -17.15 5.52 -12.43
CA GLY A 71 -18.49 5.40 -13.00
C GLY A 71 -19.59 5.08 -11.99
N GLU A 72 -20.65 5.89 -11.95
CA GLU A 72 -21.90 5.59 -11.21
C GLU A 72 -22.73 4.46 -11.86
N SER A 73 -22.36 4.07 -13.08
CA SER A 73 -22.93 2.92 -13.76
C SER A 73 -22.77 1.64 -12.92
N SER A 74 -23.63 0.64 -13.17
CA SER A 74 -23.46 -0.69 -12.56
C SER A 74 -22.06 -1.27 -12.82
N PHE A 75 -21.47 -0.93 -13.97
CA PHE A 75 -20.13 -1.34 -14.36
C PHE A 75 -19.03 -0.75 -13.46
N GLY A 76 -18.99 0.58 -13.28
CA GLY A 76 -17.98 1.21 -12.42
C GLY A 76 -18.12 0.81 -10.95
N ARG A 77 -19.36 0.62 -10.48
CA ARG A 77 -19.63 0.10 -9.12
C ARG A 77 -19.08 -1.31 -8.91
N LYS A 78 -19.24 -2.21 -9.88
CA LYS A 78 -18.70 -3.58 -9.82
C LYS A 78 -17.18 -3.56 -9.65
N HIS A 79 -16.47 -2.73 -10.42
CA HIS A 79 -15.02 -2.63 -10.33
C HIS A 79 -14.55 -2.13 -8.96
N ARG A 80 -15.22 -1.11 -8.43
CA ARG A 80 -14.94 -0.59 -7.09
C ARG A 80 -15.18 -1.62 -6.01
N GLU A 81 -16.26 -2.39 -6.12
CA GLU A 81 -16.59 -3.46 -5.18
C GLU A 81 -15.54 -4.57 -5.18
N SER A 82 -15.09 -5.03 -6.36
CA SER A 82 -14.00 -6.01 -6.44
C SER A 82 -12.71 -5.48 -5.82
N MET A 83 -12.30 -4.24 -6.13
CA MET A 83 -11.11 -3.65 -5.50
C MET A 83 -11.25 -3.52 -3.98
N ARG A 84 -12.45 -3.16 -3.49
CA ARG A 84 -12.76 -3.10 -2.06
C ARG A 84 -12.60 -4.47 -1.40
N ASN A 85 -13.10 -5.53 -2.01
CA ASN A 85 -12.96 -6.89 -1.50
C ASN A 85 -11.49 -7.31 -1.38
N VAL A 86 -10.68 -7.02 -2.41
CA VAL A 86 -9.24 -7.31 -2.40
C VAL A 86 -8.54 -6.60 -1.23
N LEU A 87 -8.78 -5.30 -1.05
CA LEU A 87 -8.14 -4.51 0.02
C LEU A 87 -8.61 -4.93 1.42
N LEU A 88 -9.91 -5.24 1.57
CA LEU A 88 -10.45 -5.75 2.84
C LEU A 88 -9.90 -7.12 3.19
N LEU A 89 -9.81 -8.02 2.21
CA LEU A 89 -9.24 -9.35 2.41
C LEU A 89 -7.76 -9.24 2.79
N PHE A 90 -6.99 -8.41 2.09
CA PHE A 90 -5.59 -8.15 2.43
C PHE A 90 -5.45 -7.64 3.86
N SER A 91 -6.27 -6.67 4.26
CA SER A 91 -6.22 -6.07 5.60
C SER A 91 -6.55 -7.06 6.71
N LYS A 92 -7.48 -8.00 6.45
CA LYS A 92 -7.83 -9.07 7.40
C LYS A 92 -6.74 -10.13 7.52
N LEU A 93 -6.09 -10.47 6.41
CA LEU A 93 -5.02 -11.48 6.39
C LEU A 93 -3.69 -10.94 6.94
N ASN A 94 -3.49 -9.63 6.92
CA ASN A 94 -2.27 -8.97 7.38
C ASN A 94 -2.56 -7.97 8.53
N PRO A 95 -2.95 -8.45 9.73
CA PRO A 95 -3.42 -7.58 10.82
C PRO A 95 -2.35 -6.64 11.40
N ALA A 96 -1.06 -6.92 11.14
CA ALA A 96 0.06 -6.06 11.53
C ALA A 96 0.22 -4.83 10.60
N ILE A 97 -0.14 -4.96 9.32
CA ILE A 97 -0.02 -3.90 8.31
C ILE A 97 -1.34 -3.17 8.17
N ARG A 98 -2.43 -3.94 8.07
CA ARG A 98 -3.78 -3.47 7.73
C ARG A 98 -3.77 -2.69 6.41
N TYR A 99 -4.84 -1.96 6.13
CA TYR A 99 -4.88 -1.04 5.01
C TYR A 99 -4.08 0.23 5.32
N VAL A 100 -3.20 0.62 4.39
CA VAL A 100 -2.49 1.91 4.43
C VAL A 100 -2.92 2.75 3.24
N GLN A 101 -3.19 4.03 3.47
CA GLN A 101 -3.57 4.97 2.43
C GLN A 101 -2.55 4.96 1.28
N GLY A 102 -3.03 4.79 0.04
CA GLY A 102 -2.20 4.65 -1.16
C GLY A 102 -2.15 3.22 -1.70
N MET A 103 -2.47 2.20 -0.88
CA MET A 103 -2.60 0.81 -1.35
C MET A 103 -3.65 0.65 -2.46
N ASN A 104 -4.72 1.46 -2.42
CA ASN A 104 -5.73 1.53 -3.48
C ASN A 104 -5.13 1.91 -4.85
N GLU A 105 -4.11 2.77 -4.85
CA GLU A 105 -3.44 3.24 -6.07
C GLU A 105 -2.44 2.21 -6.60
N VAL A 106 -1.82 1.43 -5.72
CA VAL A 106 -0.99 0.26 -6.09
C VAL A 106 -1.86 -0.88 -6.65
N LEU A 107 -3.06 -1.10 -6.11
CA LEU A 107 -3.97 -2.12 -6.62
C LEU A 107 -4.57 -1.76 -7.99
N ALA A 108 -4.80 -0.46 -8.26
CA ALA A 108 -5.52 -0.02 -9.44
C ALA A 108 -4.92 -0.48 -10.78
N PRO A 109 -3.59 -0.39 -11.02
CA PRO A 109 -2.96 -0.92 -12.24
C PRO A 109 -3.15 -2.43 -12.43
N LEU A 110 -2.96 -3.23 -11.37
CA LEU A 110 -3.15 -4.68 -11.43
C LEU A 110 -4.58 -5.03 -11.81
N TYR A 111 -5.54 -4.45 -11.08
CA TYR A 111 -6.95 -4.72 -11.30
C TYR A 111 -7.43 -4.27 -12.68
N TYR A 112 -6.94 -3.12 -13.15
CA TYR A 112 -7.25 -2.64 -14.49
C TYR A 112 -6.78 -3.62 -15.57
N VAL A 113 -5.53 -4.08 -15.51
CA VAL A 113 -4.97 -5.02 -16.49
C VAL A 113 -5.76 -6.33 -16.50
N PHE A 114 -5.97 -6.95 -15.33
CA PHE A 114 -6.69 -8.22 -15.29
C PHE A 114 -8.15 -8.09 -15.69
N SER A 115 -8.84 -7.00 -15.31
CA SER A 115 -10.25 -6.80 -15.66
C SER A 115 -10.48 -6.45 -17.13
N THR A 116 -9.45 -5.96 -17.83
CA THR A 116 -9.51 -5.58 -19.24
C THR A 116 -8.82 -6.60 -20.16
N ASP A 117 -8.50 -7.79 -19.64
CA ASP A 117 -7.96 -8.89 -20.43
C ASP A 117 -8.91 -9.23 -21.59
N THR A 118 -8.33 -9.50 -22.75
CA THR A 118 -9.05 -9.93 -23.95
C THR A 118 -9.66 -11.33 -23.81
N ASP A 119 -9.11 -12.18 -22.94
CA ASP A 119 -9.70 -13.47 -22.58
C ASP A 119 -10.71 -13.28 -21.44
N GLU A 120 -11.99 -13.50 -21.75
CA GLU A 120 -13.09 -13.38 -20.78
C GLU A 120 -12.91 -14.27 -19.55
N LYS A 121 -12.23 -15.42 -19.68
CA LYS A 121 -11.96 -16.30 -18.53
C LYS A 121 -10.98 -15.66 -17.56
N ASN A 122 -9.91 -15.05 -18.07
CA ASN A 122 -8.95 -14.31 -17.24
C ASN A 122 -9.64 -13.10 -16.60
N ALA A 123 -10.38 -12.32 -17.40
CA ALA A 123 -11.13 -11.17 -16.90
C ALA A 123 -12.15 -11.53 -15.80
N SER A 124 -12.74 -12.73 -15.87
CA SER A 124 -13.65 -13.23 -14.83
C SER A 124 -12.95 -13.53 -13.49
N ASN A 125 -11.65 -13.84 -13.52
CA ASN A 125 -10.83 -14.11 -12.34
C ASN A 125 -10.08 -12.88 -11.83
N ALA A 126 -10.31 -11.71 -12.45
CA ALA A 126 -9.53 -10.50 -12.19
C ALA A 126 -9.42 -10.13 -10.71
N GLU A 127 -10.47 -10.33 -9.91
CA GLU A 127 -10.44 -10.07 -8.46
C GLU A 127 -9.42 -10.96 -7.73
N ALA A 128 -9.42 -12.27 -8.01
CA ALA A 128 -8.53 -13.24 -7.39
C ALA A 128 -7.07 -13.09 -7.85
N ASP A 129 -6.88 -12.85 -9.15
CA ASP A 129 -5.56 -12.64 -9.73
C ASP A 129 -4.95 -11.32 -9.23
N SER A 130 -5.77 -10.26 -9.14
CA SER A 130 -5.35 -8.98 -8.54
C SER A 130 -4.92 -9.16 -7.09
N PHE A 131 -5.69 -9.89 -6.28
CA PHE A 131 -5.31 -10.16 -4.89
C PHE A 131 -3.98 -10.89 -4.81
N SER A 132 -3.81 -11.95 -5.61
CA SER A 132 -2.60 -12.78 -5.59
C SER A 132 -1.36 -11.96 -5.98
N CYS A 133 -1.44 -11.21 -7.09
CA CYS A 133 -0.35 -10.36 -7.53
C CYS A 133 -0.10 -9.18 -6.58
N PHE A 134 -1.14 -8.60 -5.99
CA PHE A 134 -1.01 -7.52 -5.02
C PHE A 134 -0.26 -7.98 -3.76
N VAL A 135 -0.57 -9.18 -3.24
CA VAL A 135 0.15 -9.76 -2.10
C VAL A 135 1.62 -10.02 -2.45
N LEU A 136 1.92 -10.56 -3.63
CA LEU A 136 3.30 -10.81 -4.07
C LEU A 136 4.09 -9.50 -4.27
N LEU A 137 3.45 -8.49 -4.85
CA LEU A 137 4.08 -7.19 -5.06
C LEU A 137 4.37 -6.49 -3.73
N LEU A 138 3.42 -6.57 -2.79
CA LEU A 138 3.60 -6.01 -1.48
C LEU A 138 4.52 -6.84 -0.61
N SER A 139 4.63 -8.17 -0.73
CA SER A 139 5.48 -8.98 0.16
C SER A 139 6.94 -8.52 0.17
N ASP A 140 7.44 -8.06 -0.99
CA ASP A 140 8.79 -7.51 -1.13
C ASP A 140 8.93 -6.08 -0.57
N SER A 141 7.80 -5.39 -0.37
CA SER A 141 7.70 -4.00 0.10
C SER A 141 7.04 -3.88 1.49
N VAL A 142 6.59 -4.99 2.09
CA VAL A 142 5.80 -5.05 3.34
C VAL A 142 6.60 -4.41 4.48
N ASP A 143 7.92 -4.63 4.50
CA ASP A 143 8.80 -4.01 5.49
C ASP A 143 8.75 -2.48 5.47
N HIS A 144 8.45 -1.86 4.32
CA HIS A 144 8.29 -0.40 4.23
C HIS A 144 6.99 0.09 4.89
N PHE A 145 5.94 -0.72 4.89
CA PHE A 145 4.64 -0.40 5.51
C PHE A 145 4.61 -0.74 7.01
N CYS A 146 5.18 -1.88 7.39
CA CYS A 146 5.28 -2.32 8.79
C CYS A 146 6.05 -1.33 9.67
N GLN A 147 7.09 -0.70 9.12
CA GLN A 147 8.07 0.05 9.90
C GLN A 147 7.85 1.56 9.91
N GLN A 148 6.67 2.03 9.53
CA GLN A 148 6.27 3.42 9.81
C GLN A 148 6.24 3.75 11.33
N LEU A 149 6.56 2.79 12.22
CA LEU A 149 6.47 2.93 13.67
C LEU A 149 7.78 2.79 14.46
N ASP A 150 8.89 2.28 13.90
CA ASP A 150 10.13 2.08 14.67
C ASP A 150 11.37 2.65 13.98
N ASN A 151 12.18 3.41 14.74
CA ASN A 151 13.48 3.98 14.37
C ASN A 151 14.58 2.91 14.14
N SER A 152 14.25 1.77 13.56
CA SER A 152 15.19 0.70 13.28
C SER A 152 15.93 0.94 11.96
N SER A 153 17.19 0.53 11.90
CA SER A 153 18.13 0.76 10.79
C SER A 153 17.92 -0.17 9.58
N VAL A 154 16.85 -1.00 9.57
CA VAL A 154 16.61 -2.03 8.54
C VAL A 154 15.20 -1.85 7.99
N GLY A 155 15.01 -0.91 7.06
CA GLY A 155 13.68 -0.49 6.59
C GLY A 155 13.67 0.43 5.37
N ILE A 156 12.59 1.20 5.19
CA ILE A 156 12.48 2.21 4.12
C ILE A 156 13.66 3.19 4.09
N LEU A 157 14.23 3.52 5.26
CA LEU A 157 15.40 4.39 5.37
C LEU A 157 16.66 3.79 4.72
N SER A 158 16.87 2.47 4.79
CA SER A 158 17.99 1.82 4.09
C SER A 158 17.77 1.83 2.58
N THR A 159 16.51 1.68 2.14
CA THR A 159 16.15 1.78 0.72
C THR A 159 16.36 3.20 0.19
N LEU A 160 16.04 4.23 0.99
CA LEU A 160 16.32 5.64 0.68
C LEU A 160 17.83 5.95 0.67
N SER A 161 18.61 5.32 1.55
CA SER A 161 20.07 5.42 1.51
C SER A 161 20.62 4.85 0.20
N ARG A 162 20.15 3.66 -0.21
CA ARG A 162 20.52 3.05 -1.50
C ARG A 162 20.19 3.95 -2.69
N LEU A 163 19.05 4.66 -2.66
CA LEU A 163 18.74 5.67 -3.69
C LEU A 163 19.78 6.80 -3.70
N SER A 164 20.16 7.30 -2.52
CA SER A 164 21.18 8.35 -2.36
C SER A 164 22.55 7.89 -2.87
N ASP A 165 22.96 6.66 -2.54
CA ASP A 165 24.22 6.07 -2.96
C ASP A 165 24.26 5.82 -4.47
N LEU A 166 23.14 5.36 -5.06
CA LEU A 166 22.99 5.19 -6.50
C LEU A 166 23.11 6.54 -7.23
N LEU A 167 22.48 7.60 -6.70
CA LEU A 167 22.63 8.94 -7.24
C LEU A 167 24.07 9.43 -7.13
N LYS A 168 24.73 9.22 -5.99
CA LYS A 168 26.13 9.63 -5.78
C LYS A 168 27.07 8.95 -6.77
N ALA A 169 26.86 7.66 -7.04
CA ALA A 169 27.69 6.89 -7.95
C ALA A 169 27.54 7.34 -9.41
N ASN A 170 26.35 7.78 -9.82
CA ASN A 170 26.06 8.16 -11.20
C ASN A 170 26.16 9.67 -11.46
N ASP A 171 25.95 10.51 -10.45
CA ASP A 171 26.06 11.98 -10.54
C ASP A 171 26.40 12.62 -9.18
N GLU A 172 27.68 12.63 -8.84
CA GLU A 172 28.16 13.17 -7.56
C GLU A 172 27.85 14.68 -7.39
N GLU A 173 27.83 15.45 -8.48
CA GLU A 173 27.50 16.88 -8.45
C GLU A 173 26.06 17.10 -7.97
N LEU A 174 25.09 16.43 -8.60
CA LEU A 174 23.69 16.52 -8.21
C LEU A 174 23.48 15.99 -6.79
N TRP A 175 24.11 14.87 -6.44
CA TRP A 175 24.05 14.32 -5.08
C TRP A 175 24.54 15.34 -4.03
N ARG A 176 25.71 15.95 -4.23
CA ARG A 176 26.25 16.97 -3.31
C ARG A 176 25.33 18.18 -3.20
N HIS A 177 24.76 18.61 -4.32
CA HIS A 177 23.83 19.74 -4.33
C HIS A 177 22.56 19.44 -3.54
N LEU A 178 21.97 18.25 -3.68
CA LEU A 178 20.78 17.86 -2.91
C LEU A 178 21.10 17.70 -1.42
N GLU A 179 22.20 17.02 -1.08
CA GLU A 179 22.55 16.70 0.31
C GLU A 179 23.03 17.92 1.10
N PHE A 180 23.96 18.71 0.54
CA PHE A 180 24.67 19.75 1.29
C PHE A 180 24.22 21.17 0.95
N THR A 181 23.91 21.45 -0.32
CA THR A 181 23.56 22.81 -0.78
C THR A 181 22.10 23.13 -0.51
N SER A 182 21.20 22.39 -1.16
CA SER A 182 19.75 22.59 -1.02
C SER A 182 19.17 21.88 0.21
N LYS A 183 19.86 20.88 0.76
CA LYS A 183 19.44 20.09 1.94
C LYS A 183 18.09 19.37 1.74
N VAL A 184 17.79 18.98 0.51
CA VAL A 184 16.60 18.21 0.14
C VAL A 184 16.92 16.72 0.29
N LYS A 185 16.62 16.16 1.46
CA LYS A 185 16.88 14.75 1.76
C LYS A 185 15.94 13.82 0.98
N PRO A 186 16.40 12.61 0.59
CA PRO A 186 15.56 11.60 -0.06
C PRO A 186 14.24 11.29 0.66
N GLN A 187 14.20 11.41 1.98
CA GLN A 187 13.00 11.18 2.80
C GLN A 187 11.81 12.08 2.40
N TYR A 188 12.05 13.27 1.87
CA TYR A 188 10.99 14.24 1.57
C TYR A 188 10.25 13.98 0.25
N TYR A 189 10.83 13.20 -0.65
CA TYR A 189 10.26 12.88 -1.97
C TYR A 189 10.24 11.37 -2.23
N GLY A 190 11.35 10.67 -1.96
CA GLY A 190 11.55 9.27 -2.29
C GLY A 190 10.71 8.30 -1.45
N PHE A 191 10.28 8.71 -0.24
CA PHE A 191 9.45 7.84 0.61
C PHE A 191 8.16 7.42 -0.12
N ARG A 192 7.44 8.39 -0.69
CA ARG A 192 6.20 8.16 -1.41
C ARG A 192 6.44 7.45 -2.74
N TRP A 193 7.48 7.86 -3.47
CA TRP A 193 7.86 7.24 -4.74
C TRP A 193 8.07 5.73 -4.61
N ILE A 194 8.78 5.33 -3.55
CA ILE A 194 9.15 3.93 -3.32
C ILE A 194 7.97 3.15 -2.74
N THR A 195 7.31 3.66 -1.69
CA THR A 195 6.23 2.91 -1.02
C THR A 195 4.99 2.72 -1.90
N LEU A 196 4.74 3.64 -2.83
CA LEU A 196 3.59 3.58 -3.74
C LEU A 196 3.99 3.16 -5.15
N LEU A 197 5.22 2.65 -5.36
CA LEU A 197 5.71 2.17 -6.66
C LEU A 197 5.44 3.17 -7.80
N LEU A 198 5.67 4.45 -7.51
CA LEU A 198 5.48 5.62 -8.37
C LEU A 198 4.03 5.93 -8.80
N THR A 199 3.02 5.20 -8.34
CA THR A 199 1.61 5.34 -8.78
C THR A 199 1.00 6.73 -8.62
N GLN A 200 1.55 7.55 -7.70
CA GLN A 200 1.13 8.95 -7.51
C GLN A 200 1.91 9.98 -8.34
N GLU A 201 3.01 9.59 -8.98
CA GLU A 201 3.84 10.49 -9.78
C GLU A 201 3.46 10.48 -11.25
N PHE A 202 2.87 9.39 -11.73
CA PHE A 202 2.53 9.19 -13.12
C PHE A 202 1.09 8.71 -13.28
N ASN A 203 0.47 9.06 -14.41
CA ASN A 203 -0.84 8.54 -14.76
C ASN A 203 -0.79 7.02 -15.01
N LEU A 204 -1.96 6.38 -15.04
CA LEU A 204 -2.07 4.93 -15.17
C LEU A 204 -1.31 4.38 -16.40
N GLN A 205 -1.40 5.02 -17.56
CA GLN A 205 -0.75 4.53 -18.78
C GLN A 205 0.78 4.51 -18.65
N SER A 206 1.35 5.58 -18.09
CA SER A 206 2.77 5.65 -17.78
C SER A 206 3.18 4.62 -16.74
N ILE A 207 2.35 4.39 -15.72
CA ILE A 207 2.60 3.39 -14.68
C ILE A 207 2.64 1.99 -15.25
N LEU A 208 1.68 1.61 -16.09
CA LEU A 208 1.68 0.29 -16.74
C LEU A 208 2.99 0.06 -17.50
N ARG A 209 3.43 1.06 -18.27
CA ARG A 209 4.69 0.97 -19.01
C ARG A 209 5.93 0.90 -18.11
N ILE A 210 5.97 1.67 -17.02
CA ILE A 210 7.07 1.60 -16.04
C ILE A 210 7.08 0.21 -15.39
N TRP A 211 5.91 -0.31 -15.01
CA TRP A 211 5.76 -1.58 -14.32
C TRP A 211 6.14 -2.78 -15.19
N ASP A 212 5.96 -2.71 -16.51
CA ASP A 212 6.52 -3.71 -17.42
C ASP A 212 8.02 -3.89 -17.18
N SER A 213 8.75 -2.77 -17.05
CA SER A 213 10.20 -2.79 -16.78
C SER A 213 10.55 -3.16 -15.34
N LEU A 214 9.72 -2.76 -14.36
CA LEU A 214 9.93 -3.17 -12.96
C LEU A 214 9.81 -4.69 -12.80
N ILE A 215 8.75 -5.27 -13.35
CA ILE A 215 8.42 -6.69 -13.20
C ILE A 215 9.33 -7.56 -14.08
N SER A 216 9.73 -7.08 -15.27
CA SER A 216 10.64 -7.82 -16.14
C SER A 216 12.11 -7.79 -15.68
N SER A 217 12.43 -7.01 -14.62
CA SER A 217 13.80 -6.84 -14.17
C SER A 217 14.38 -8.14 -13.62
N PRO A 218 15.51 -8.65 -14.16
CA PRO A 218 16.15 -9.85 -13.63
C PRO A 218 16.78 -9.63 -12.25
N PHE A 219 16.93 -8.38 -11.82
CA PHE A 219 17.51 -7.99 -10.52
C PHE A 219 16.44 -7.72 -9.46
N GLY A 220 15.16 -7.92 -9.80
CA GLY A 220 14.01 -7.69 -8.93
C GLY A 220 13.40 -6.29 -9.06
N ILE A 221 12.16 -6.18 -8.57
CA ILE A 221 11.32 -4.98 -8.69
C ILE A 221 11.96 -3.79 -7.95
N GLN A 222 12.44 -4.01 -6.72
CA GLN A 222 13.00 -2.94 -5.90
C GLN A 222 14.26 -2.32 -6.54
N GLU A 223 15.10 -3.12 -7.17
CA GLU A 223 16.34 -2.64 -7.81
C GLU A 223 16.00 -1.74 -9.00
N MET A 224 15.11 -2.20 -9.89
CA MET A 224 14.68 -1.39 -11.03
C MET A 224 13.92 -0.14 -10.59
N LEU A 225 13.10 -0.23 -9.53
CA LEU A 225 12.41 0.93 -8.96
C LEU A 225 13.39 2.00 -8.51
N LEU A 226 14.47 1.62 -7.81
CA LEU A 226 15.52 2.55 -7.41
C LEU A 226 16.23 3.19 -8.61
N ARG A 227 16.46 2.42 -9.68
CA ARG A 227 17.00 2.96 -10.94
C ARG A 227 16.08 3.99 -11.56
N VAL A 228 14.77 3.71 -11.63
CA VAL A 228 13.79 4.66 -12.16
C VAL A 228 13.73 5.92 -11.29
N CYS A 229 13.70 5.79 -9.97
CA CYS A 229 13.76 6.93 -9.04
C CYS A 229 15.03 7.77 -9.22
N CYS A 230 16.19 7.14 -9.41
CA CYS A 230 17.44 7.86 -9.68
C CYS A 230 17.41 8.54 -11.05
N ALA A 231 16.92 7.86 -12.09
CA ALA A 231 16.75 8.42 -13.42
C ALA A 231 15.81 9.63 -13.42
N MET A 232 14.75 9.60 -12.61
CA MET A 232 13.88 10.77 -12.41
C MET A 232 14.69 11.99 -11.93
N LEU A 233 15.57 11.82 -10.93
CA LEU A 233 16.42 12.92 -10.45
C LEU A 233 17.36 13.45 -11.54
N LEU A 234 17.99 12.55 -12.31
CA LEU A 234 18.91 12.92 -13.38
C LEU A 234 18.20 13.67 -14.51
N CYS A 235 17.00 13.25 -14.89
CA CYS A 235 16.22 13.88 -15.95
C CYS A 235 15.83 15.33 -15.64
N VAL A 236 15.74 15.70 -14.34
CA VAL A 236 15.48 17.08 -13.91
C VAL A 236 16.70 17.77 -13.28
N LYS A 237 17.91 17.21 -13.46
CA LYS A 237 19.16 17.70 -12.87
C LYS A 237 19.36 19.21 -13.04
N SER A 238 19.20 19.72 -14.26
CA SER A 238 19.45 21.14 -14.57
C SER A 238 18.56 22.07 -13.75
N ARG A 239 17.30 21.69 -13.53
CA ARG A 239 16.33 22.43 -12.70
C ARG A 239 16.71 22.33 -11.23
N LEU A 240 17.09 21.13 -10.77
CA LEU A 240 17.50 20.91 -9.38
C LEU A 240 18.74 21.72 -9.00
N LEU A 241 19.77 21.73 -9.85
CA LEU A 241 20.99 22.51 -9.59
C LEU A 241 20.75 24.03 -9.54
N SER A 242 19.73 24.51 -10.25
CA SER A 242 19.35 25.93 -10.27
C SER A 242 18.41 26.34 -9.14
N GLY A 243 17.74 25.38 -8.49
CA GLY A 243 16.70 25.62 -7.51
C GLY A 243 17.22 25.69 -6.08
N ASP A 244 16.44 26.33 -5.21
CA ASP A 244 16.64 26.30 -3.76
C ASP A 244 15.85 25.14 -3.12
N PHE A 245 15.90 25.02 -1.78
CA PHE A 245 15.19 23.97 -1.04
C PHE A 245 13.71 23.89 -1.42
N ALA A 246 13.00 25.03 -1.45
CA ALA A 246 11.55 25.06 -1.67
C ALA A 246 11.20 24.72 -3.12
N ALA A 247 11.94 25.27 -4.09
CA ALA A 247 11.74 24.97 -5.50
C ALA A 247 12.02 23.49 -5.82
N ASN A 248 13.12 22.94 -5.29
CA ASN A 248 13.50 21.55 -5.51
C ASN A 248 12.52 20.59 -4.84
N LEU A 249 12.10 20.86 -3.60
CA LEU A 249 11.12 20.03 -2.93
C LEU A 249 9.77 20.03 -3.68
N LYS A 250 9.30 21.21 -4.10
CA LYS A 250 8.07 21.33 -4.88
C LYS A 250 8.17 20.56 -6.21
N LEU A 251 9.31 20.67 -6.90
CA LEU A 251 9.58 19.96 -8.15
C LEU A 251 9.52 18.44 -7.98
N LEU A 252 10.10 17.91 -6.90
CA LEU A 252 10.13 16.47 -6.65
C LEU A 252 8.81 15.91 -6.11
N GLN A 253 8.01 16.71 -5.41
CA GLN A 253 6.67 16.31 -4.97
C GLN A 253 5.60 16.43 -6.06
N HIS A 254 5.89 17.20 -7.12
CA HIS A 254 5.03 17.40 -8.28
C HIS A 254 5.86 17.21 -9.54
N TYR A 255 6.25 15.96 -9.78
CA TYR A 255 7.18 15.62 -10.85
C TYR A 255 6.60 16.05 -12.21
N PRO A 256 7.39 16.69 -13.10
CA PRO A 256 6.90 17.17 -14.38
C PRO A 256 6.61 16.01 -15.33
N GLU A 257 5.77 16.25 -16.33
CA GLU A 257 5.59 15.31 -17.44
C GLU A 257 6.94 15.01 -18.12
N ILE A 258 7.15 13.74 -18.44
CA ILE A 258 8.38 13.23 -19.04
C ILE A 258 8.06 12.14 -20.05
N ASN A 259 8.91 12.00 -21.06
CA ASN A 259 8.86 10.84 -21.94
C ASN A 259 9.31 9.58 -21.17
N ILE A 260 8.41 8.62 -21.03
CA ILE A 260 8.64 7.40 -20.24
C ILE A 260 9.73 6.51 -20.84
N GLU A 261 9.82 6.41 -22.17
CA GLU A 261 10.87 5.62 -22.81
C GLU A 261 12.26 6.21 -22.55
N HIS A 262 12.38 7.54 -22.60
CA HIS A 262 13.62 8.22 -22.24
C HIS A 262 13.98 7.99 -20.77
N LEU A 263 13.01 8.12 -19.87
CA LEU A 263 13.21 7.86 -18.44
C LEU A 263 13.72 6.43 -18.19
N LEU A 264 13.10 5.44 -18.83
CA LEU A 264 13.47 4.04 -18.68
C LEU A 264 14.84 3.73 -19.30
N GLN A 265 15.19 4.37 -20.42
CA GLN A 265 16.53 4.27 -21.00
C GLN A 265 17.59 4.80 -20.03
N VAL A 266 17.36 5.99 -19.45
CA VAL A 266 18.27 6.56 -18.44
C VAL A 266 18.40 5.63 -17.24
N ALA A 267 17.31 4.99 -16.78
CA ALA A 267 17.34 4.03 -15.68
C ALA A 267 18.16 2.78 -15.99
N GLN A 268 18.07 2.27 -17.22
CA GLN A 268 18.86 1.10 -17.68
C GLN A 268 20.35 1.41 -17.79
N ASP A 269 20.70 2.62 -18.22
CA ASP A 269 22.08 3.06 -18.42
C ASP A 269 22.82 3.36 -17.11
N LEU A 270 22.12 3.39 -15.96
CA LEU A 270 22.74 3.61 -14.66
C LEU A 270 23.75 2.50 -14.34
N THR A 271 24.92 2.90 -13.86
CA THR A 271 25.89 1.95 -13.32
C THR A 271 25.36 1.37 -12.00
N PRO A 272 25.42 0.04 -11.80
CA PRO A 272 25.03 -0.57 -10.54
C PRO A 272 25.93 -0.06 -9.41
N ASP A 273 25.36 0.10 -8.23
CA ASP A 273 26.13 0.47 -7.05
C ASP A 273 27.19 -0.61 -6.74
N THR A 274 28.44 -0.28 -6.97
CA THR A 274 29.59 -1.17 -6.73
C THR A 274 29.79 -1.53 -5.26
N SER A 275 29.07 -0.91 -4.33
CA SER A 275 29.08 -1.25 -2.91
C SER A 275 28.50 -2.65 -2.63
N TYR A 276 27.55 -3.11 -3.44
CA TYR A 276 26.86 -4.40 -3.25
C TYR A 276 27.78 -5.62 -3.46
N TYR A 277 28.71 -5.53 -4.42
CA TYR A 277 29.65 -6.61 -4.71
C TYR A 277 30.78 -6.76 -3.68
N ARG A 278 30.95 -5.80 -2.76
CA ARG A 278 31.97 -5.87 -1.70
C ARG A 278 31.54 -6.64 -0.45
N MET A 279 30.25 -6.96 -0.31
CA MET A 279 29.72 -7.68 0.86
C MET A 279 29.50 -9.18 0.63
N SER A 280 29.72 -9.66 -0.60
CA SER A 280 29.53 -11.06 -1.00
C SER A 280 30.84 -11.81 -1.29
N SER A 281 31.97 -11.32 -0.78
CA SER A 281 33.30 -11.91 -0.96
C SER A 281 34.07 -11.98 0.35
#